data_AF-Q9VCM1-F1
#
_entry.id   AF-Q9VCM1-F1
#
_cell.length_a   1.000
_cell.length_b   1.000
_cell.length_c   1.000
_cell.angle_alpha   90.00
_cell.angle_beta   90.00
_cell.angle_gamma   90.00
#
_symmetry.space_group_name_H-M   'P 1'
#
loop_
_entity.id
_entity.type
_entity.pdbx_description
1 polymer ?
#
loop_
_entity_poly.entity_id
_entity_poly.type
_entity_poly.pdbx_seq_one_letter_code
_entity_poly.pdbx_strand_id
1 'polypeptide(L)'
;MSTAVNSVHSKLVSLISRGQELTSIFFYAPAKEKCHLEDTISSATWGLPLVIWRTDRTVILNGFIGEGLLVLACLPGFHWRALLGSLARSLKYLRQARILIELMQDRDEFLVSEVLQFCLSQDMINVNAIFDDFPETENLSSFEAYPSFEVVNQTFTPDTQVSDLYPNKMLNLRGGVIRTMPDYSEPNTILYQDKEGNKEILGYLWDLLEAYAHKHNAQLQVVNKYADDRPLNFIELLDAAQSGIIDVGASIQPMSMGSLSRMHEMSYPVNQASWCTMLPVERQLHVSELLTRVIPYPTLALLLLLWIFYEVLRGRWRRHSRLQSIGWLVLATLVSSNYVGKLLNLFTDPPSLPPVNSLAALMESPVRIISIRSEYSAIEFTQRTKYSAAFHLALHASILIGLRNAFNTSYGYTITSEKWKIYEEQQKRSSKPVFRYSKDLCFYEMIPFGLVIPENSPHRAPLHSYTLLLRQAGLHDFWVNRGFSYMVKAGKINFTAVGERYEAKTLTITDLRNVFIIYVSVLLISLILFTCELFVSWVNYWLGF
;
A
#
# COMPACT_ATOMS: atom_id res chain seq x y z
N MET A 1 52.78 29.18 -13.30
CA MET A 1 51.95 28.20 -12.57
C MET A 1 51.51 28.65 -11.17
N SER A 2 51.87 29.86 -10.66
CA SER A 2 51.39 30.33 -9.35
C SER A 2 50.19 31.31 -9.39
N THR A 3 49.76 31.77 -10.57
CA THR A 3 48.69 32.79 -10.69
C THR A 3 47.27 32.22 -10.56
N ALA A 4 47.06 30.93 -10.84
CA ALA A 4 45.72 30.33 -10.87
C ALA A 4 45.08 30.13 -9.47
N VAL A 5 45.88 30.15 -8.40
CA VAL A 5 45.37 29.85 -7.04
C VAL A 5 44.54 31.02 -6.47
N ASN A 6 44.77 32.24 -6.93
CA ASN A 6 44.15 33.45 -6.38
C ASN A 6 43.09 34.12 -7.27
N SER A 7 42.61 33.45 -8.32
CA SER A 7 41.57 34.04 -9.18
C SER A 7 40.22 34.14 -8.44
N VAL A 8 39.39 35.12 -8.79
CA VAL A 8 38.03 35.24 -8.20
C VAL A 8 37.21 33.98 -8.51
N HIS A 9 37.38 33.40 -9.70
CA HIS A 9 36.81 32.11 -10.09
C HIS A 9 37.23 30.97 -9.14
N SER A 10 38.52 30.85 -8.78
CA SER A 10 38.97 29.79 -7.87
C SER A 10 38.40 29.95 -6.47
N LYS A 11 38.23 31.20 -5.99
CA LYS A 11 37.56 31.49 -4.72
C LYS A 11 36.08 31.08 -4.74
N LEU A 12 35.34 31.44 -5.80
CA LEU A 12 33.94 31.06 -5.96
C LEU A 12 33.77 29.54 -5.98
N VAL A 13 34.51 28.85 -6.85
CA VAL A 13 34.42 27.38 -6.96
C VAL A 13 34.87 26.71 -5.66
N SER A 14 35.90 27.23 -4.98
CA SER A 14 36.35 26.68 -3.68
C SER A 14 35.32 26.88 -2.57
N LEU A 15 34.61 28.01 -2.56
CA LEU A 15 33.51 28.23 -1.61
C LEU A 15 32.40 27.21 -1.82
N ILE A 16 31.99 26.98 -3.07
CA ILE A 16 30.91 26.04 -3.42
C ILE A 16 31.34 24.60 -3.13
N SER A 17 32.59 24.22 -3.47
CA SER A 17 33.11 22.85 -3.36
C SER A 17 33.35 22.39 -1.92
N ARG A 18 33.58 23.31 -0.97
CA ARG A 18 33.79 23.01 0.45
C ARG A 18 32.54 22.58 1.22
N GLY A 19 31.36 22.63 0.60
CA GLY A 19 30.12 22.16 1.23
C GLY A 19 30.21 20.67 1.57
N GLN A 20 29.95 20.29 2.83
CA GLN A 20 30.07 18.91 3.34
C GLN A 20 29.20 17.87 2.59
N GLU A 21 28.31 18.32 1.72
CA GLU A 21 27.34 17.50 0.99
C GLU A 21 27.84 17.06 -0.40
N LEU A 22 28.94 17.64 -0.91
CA LEU A 22 29.43 17.33 -2.25
C LEU A 22 30.33 16.10 -2.25
N THR A 23 30.07 15.19 -3.17
CA THR A 23 30.77 13.91 -3.35
C THR A 23 31.48 13.82 -4.69
N SER A 24 31.15 14.69 -5.65
CA SER A 24 31.69 14.61 -7.02
C SER A 24 31.47 15.92 -7.80
N ILE A 25 32.24 16.09 -8.87
CA ILE A 25 32.15 17.25 -9.76
C ILE A 25 32.05 16.78 -11.21
N PHE A 26 31.11 17.38 -11.95
CA PHE A 26 30.95 17.18 -13.38
C PHE A 26 31.27 18.48 -14.11
N PHE A 27 32.36 18.48 -14.87
CA PHE A 27 32.76 19.62 -15.70
C PHE A 27 32.30 19.41 -17.14
N TYR A 28 31.44 20.29 -17.64
CA TYR A 28 30.81 20.22 -18.95
C TYR A 28 31.26 21.38 -19.84
N ALA A 29 32.10 21.10 -20.85
CA ALA A 29 32.64 22.11 -21.76
C ALA A 29 32.68 21.59 -23.20
N PRO A 30 31.54 21.55 -23.90
CA PRO A 30 31.43 21.00 -25.25
C PRO A 30 32.03 21.92 -26.34
N ALA A 31 32.17 23.22 -26.06
CA ALA A 31 32.75 24.20 -26.97
C ALA A 31 34.28 24.33 -26.75
N LYS A 32 35.00 24.75 -27.79
CA LYS A 32 36.47 24.91 -27.77
C LYS A 32 36.92 26.31 -27.34
N GLU A 33 35.98 27.18 -26.98
CA GLU A 33 36.27 28.54 -26.51
C GLU A 33 36.94 28.50 -25.13
N LYS A 34 37.63 29.59 -24.79
CA LYS A 34 38.40 29.67 -23.55
C LYS A 34 37.43 29.91 -22.39
N CYS A 35 37.39 28.98 -21.44
CA CYS A 35 36.53 29.06 -20.26
C CYS A 35 37.38 29.22 -19.00
N HIS A 36 37.09 30.22 -18.17
CA HIS A 36 37.82 30.50 -16.94
C HIS A 36 37.58 29.46 -15.84
N LEU A 37 36.41 28.81 -15.80
CA LEU A 37 36.11 27.70 -14.90
C LEU A 37 37.04 26.51 -15.13
N GLU A 38 37.58 26.30 -16.35
CA GLU A 38 38.52 25.21 -16.62
C GLU A 38 39.81 25.33 -15.78
N ASP A 39 40.28 26.56 -15.56
CA ASP A 39 41.47 26.84 -14.75
C ASP A 39 41.25 26.49 -13.26
N THR A 40 40.00 26.52 -12.79
CA THR A 40 39.65 26.24 -11.38
C THR A 40 39.67 24.76 -11.03
N ILE A 41 39.57 23.88 -12.02
CA ILE A 41 39.53 22.41 -11.83
C ILE A 41 40.81 21.92 -11.14
N SER A 42 41.95 22.53 -11.43
CA SER A 42 43.23 22.09 -10.85
C SER A 42 43.45 22.56 -9.40
N SER A 43 42.77 23.63 -8.97
CA SER A 43 43.08 24.35 -7.73
C SER A 43 41.95 24.32 -6.70
N ALA A 44 40.70 24.34 -7.14
CA ALA A 44 39.53 24.54 -6.28
C ALA A 44 38.77 23.24 -5.93
N THR A 45 39.10 22.12 -6.57
CA THR A 45 38.34 20.86 -6.46
C THR A 45 39.10 19.71 -5.78
N TRP A 46 40.09 20.02 -4.94
CA TRP A 46 40.96 19.00 -4.33
C TRP A 46 40.17 18.02 -3.46
N GLY A 47 40.27 16.72 -3.78
CA GLY A 47 39.70 15.62 -3.00
C GLY A 47 38.37 15.07 -3.51
N LEU A 48 37.71 15.72 -4.47
CA LEU A 48 36.45 15.23 -5.07
C LEU A 48 36.73 14.54 -6.42
N PRO A 49 36.13 13.36 -6.68
CA PRO A 49 36.09 12.74 -8.01
C PRO A 49 35.57 13.73 -9.06
N LEU A 50 36.33 13.87 -10.15
CA LEU A 50 36.05 14.79 -11.23
C LEU A 50 35.78 14.02 -12.53
N VAL A 51 34.69 14.39 -13.20
CA VAL A 51 34.32 13.87 -14.52
C VAL A 51 34.31 15.02 -15.52
N ILE A 52 35.23 14.98 -16.49
CA ILE A 52 35.37 16.00 -17.54
C ILE A 52 34.64 15.52 -18.79
N TRP A 53 33.71 16.32 -19.29
CA TRP A 53 32.90 16.01 -20.46
C TRP A 53 32.97 17.13 -21.50
N ARG A 54 33.75 16.89 -22.56
CA ARG A 54 34.02 17.86 -23.64
C ARG A 54 33.25 17.58 -24.93
N THR A 55 32.05 17.01 -24.82
CA THR A 55 31.20 16.67 -25.96
C THR A 55 29.75 17.07 -25.69
N ASP A 56 29.06 17.45 -26.75
CA ASP A 56 27.62 17.73 -26.78
C ASP A 56 26.75 16.46 -26.66
N ARG A 57 27.34 15.25 -26.66
CA ARG A 57 26.61 14.00 -26.49
C ARG A 57 26.16 13.81 -25.05
N THR A 58 24.97 13.24 -24.88
CA THR A 58 24.40 12.95 -23.56
C THR A 58 25.14 11.80 -22.88
N VAL A 59 25.46 11.95 -21.60
CA VAL A 59 26.08 10.91 -20.76
C VAL A 59 25.16 10.56 -19.59
N ILE A 60 25.00 9.27 -19.30
CA ILE A 60 24.14 8.81 -18.21
C ILE A 60 24.93 8.85 -16.89
N LEU A 61 24.79 9.92 -16.11
CA LEU A 61 25.60 10.14 -14.89
C LEU A 61 25.10 9.37 -13.66
N ASN A 62 23.79 9.14 -13.53
CA ASN A 62 23.16 8.52 -12.36
C ASN A 62 23.61 7.06 -12.10
N GLY A 63 24.32 6.43 -13.03
CA GLY A 63 24.87 5.08 -12.84
C GLY A 63 26.14 5.03 -11.99
N PHE A 64 26.85 6.15 -11.82
CA PHE A 64 28.14 6.18 -11.13
C PHE A 64 28.39 7.46 -10.30
N ILE A 65 27.52 8.46 -10.40
CA ILE A 65 27.60 9.72 -9.63
C ILE A 65 26.39 9.80 -8.67
N GLY A 66 26.64 10.19 -7.41
CA GLY A 66 25.60 10.38 -6.39
C GLY A 66 24.94 11.78 -6.43
N GLU A 67 23.99 12.01 -5.52
CA GLU A 67 23.21 13.28 -5.44
C GLU A 67 24.07 14.51 -5.06
N GLY A 68 25.18 14.31 -4.36
CA GLY A 68 26.15 15.35 -3.98
C GLY A 68 26.98 15.87 -5.15
N LEU A 69 26.35 16.27 -6.25
CA LEU A 69 27.01 16.67 -7.48
C LEU A 69 27.11 18.20 -7.59
N LEU A 70 28.29 18.69 -7.94
CA LEU A 70 28.51 20.06 -8.44
C LEU A 70 28.77 20.00 -9.96
N VAL A 71 27.98 20.76 -10.72
CA VAL A 71 28.14 20.89 -12.16
C VAL A 71 28.80 22.23 -12.47
N LEU A 72 29.90 22.20 -13.19
CA LEU A 72 30.57 23.38 -13.74
C LEU A 72 30.41 23.33 -15.25
N ALA A 73 29.68 24.27 -15.85
CA ALA A 73 29.34 24.23 -17.27
C ALA A 73 29.86 25.49 -17.99
N CYS A 74 30.61 25.29 -19.08
CA CYS A 74 31.04 26.35 -19.98
C CYS A 74 30.17 26.33 -21.22
N LEU A 75 29.41 27.40 -21.47
CA LEU A 75 28.49 27.50 -22.59
C LEU A 75 28.83 28.71 -23.46
N PRO A 76 28.91 28.54 -24.80
CA PRO A 76 29.02 29.67 -25.70
C PRO A 76 27.74 30.52 -25.67
N GLY A 77 27.84 31.82 -25.91
CA GLY A 77 26.68 32.71 -25.98
C GLY A 77 25.71 32.39 -27.13
N PHE A 78 26.19 31.70 -28.17
CA PHE A 78 25.37 31.17 -29.27
C PHE A 78 25.13 29.66 -29.12
N HIS A 79 23.96 29.17 -29.56
CA HIS A 79 23.60 27.73 -29.53
C HIS A 79 23.57 27.07 -28.13
N TRP A 80 23.66 27.84 -27.04
CA TRP A 80 23.58 27.35 -25.65
C TRP A 80 22.38 26.43 -25.40
N ARG A 81 21.22 26.70 -26.03
CA ARG A 81 19.97 25.97 -25.79
C ARG A 81 20.08 24.48 -26.11
N ALA A 82 20.79 24.12 -27.18
CA ALA A 82 21.01 22.71 -27.55
C ALA A 82 21.97 22.01 -26.58
N LEU A 83 23.04 22.71 -26.18
CA LEU A 83 24.04 22.21 -25.23
C LEU A 83 23.45 22.01 -23.83
N LEU A 84 22.69 23.00 -23.36
CA LEU A 84 21.99 22.95 -22.08
C LEU A 84 20.90 21.87 -22.06
N GLY A 85 20.23 21.63 -23.19
CA GLY A 85 19.34 20.47 -23.36
C GLY A 85 20.05 19.11 -23.35
N SER A 86 21.32 19.05 -23.76
CA SER A 86 22.15 17.85 -23.60
C SER A 86 22.62 17.66 -22.15
N LEU A 87 22.99 18.75 -21.48
CA LEU A 87 23.33 18.76 -20.06
C LEU A 87 22.12 18.30 -19.21
N ALA A 88 20.93 18.84 -19.44
CA ALA A 88 19.70 18.47 -18.71
C ALA A 88 19.31 16.99 -18.91
N ARG A 89 19.60 16.41 -20.08
CA ARG A 89 19.44 14.96 -20.32
C ARG A 89 20.53 14.13 -19.64
N SER A 90 21.75 14.66 -19.54
CA SER A 90 22.85 13.98 -18.85
C SER A 90 22.66 13.95 -17.34
N LEU A 91 22.04 15.00 -16.80
CA LEU A 91 21.62 15.14 -15.40
C LEU A 91 20.27 14.47 -15.09
N LYS A 92 19.85 13.48 -15.87
CA LYS A 92 18.63 12.72 -15.57
C LYS A 92 18.71 12.14 -14.14
N TYR A 93 17.70 12.45 -13.33
CA TYR A 93 17.56 12.19 -11.89
C TYR A 93 18.52 12.94 -10.95
N LEU A 94 19.35 13.84 -11.48
CA LEU A 94 20.33 14.64 -10.73
C LEU A 94 20.13 16.15 -10.96
N ARG A 95 18.94 16.57 -11.40
CA ARG A 95 18.67 17.97 -11.78
C ARG A 95 18.66 18.97 -10.61
N GLN A 96 18.62 18.47 -9.38
CA GLN A 96 18.72 19.27 -8.16
C GLN A 96 20.18 19.55 -7.75
N ALA A 97 21.16 19.03 -8.49
CA ALA A 97 22.58 19.36 -8.33
C ALA A 97 22.83 20.88 -8.41
N ARG A 98 23.88 21.36 -7.74
CA ARG A 98 24.31 22.76 -7.84
C ARG A 98 24.98 22.95 -9.21
N ILE A 99 24.53 23.90 -10.01
CA ILE A 99 25.06 24.17 -11.35
C ILE A 99 25.59 25.59 -11.41
N LEU A 100 26.87 25.74 -11.73
CA LEU A 100 27.49 27.01 -12.09
C LEU A 100 27.77 27.03 -13.58
N ILE A 101 27.18 27.99 -14.29
CA ILE A 101 27.34 28.18 -15.73
C ILE A 101 28.22 29.41 -15.98
N GLU A 102 29.28 29.27 -16.77
CA GLU A 102 30.00 30.39 -17.37
C GLU A 102 29.53 30.58 -18.81
N LEU A 103 28.97 31.74 -19.11
CA LEU A 103 28.59 32.18 -20.44
C LEU A 103 29.79 32.92 -21.06
N MET A 104 30.39 32.32 -22.08
CA MET A 104 31.61 32.83 -22.75
C MET A 104 31.28 33.97 -23.73
N GLN A 105 30.74 35.05 -23.20
CA GLN A 105 30.40 36.28 -23.92
C GLN A 105 30.38 37.46 -22.93
N ASP A 106 30.40 38.68 -23.46
CA ASP A 106 30.06 39.89 -22.71
C ASP A 106 28.68 39.77 -22.04
N ARG A 107 28.53 40.43 -20.89
CA ARG A 107 27.29 40.43 -20.10
C ARG A 107 26.09 40.89 -20.92
N ASP A 108 25.08 40.03 -20.96
CA ASP A 108 23.78 40.29 -21.57
C ASP A 108 22.66 39.82 -20.63
N GLU A 109 21.95 40.78 -20.03
CA GLU A 109 20.86 40.52 -19.08
C GLU A 109 19.67 39.79 -19.73
N PHE A 110 19.46 39.96 -21.04
CA PHE A 110 18.41 39.23 -21.76
C PHE A 110 18.82 37.76 -21.95
N LEU A 111 20.08 37.52 -22.35
CA LEU A 111 20.63 36.18 -22.53
C LEU A 111 20.59 35.37 -21.22
N VAL A 112 21.04 35.96 -20.10
CA VAL A 112 21.04 35.24 -18.82
C VAL A 112 19.63 34.93 -18.33
N SER A 113 18.67 35.84 -18.56
CA SER A 113 17.26 35.59 -18.26
C SER A 113 16.72 34.40 -19.07
N GLU A 114 17.00 34.33 -20.39
CA GLU A 114 16.59 33.20 -21.22
C GLU A 114 17.24 31.87 -20.78
N VAL A 115 18.53 31.90 -20.43
CA VAL A 115 19.28 30.71 -19.99
C VAL A 115 18.73 30.17 -18.68
N LEU A 116 18.55 31.04 -17.66
CA LEU A 116 18.04 30.65 -16.35
C LEU A 116 16.57 30.21 -16.42
N GLN A 117 15.74 30.87 -17.25
CA GLN A 117 14.36 30.47 -17.48
C GLN A 117 14.28 29.09 -18.15
N PHE A 118 15.18 28.81 -19.11
CA PHE A 118 15.29 27.49 -19.71
C PHE A 118 15.73 26.43 -18.70
N CYS A 119 16.71 26.73 -17.84
CA CYS A 119 17.10 25.83 -16.74
C CYS A 119 15.91 25.46 -15.86
N LEU A 120 15.10 26.44 -15.45
CA LEU A 120 13.90 26.21 -14.64
C LEU A 120 12.89 25.32 -15.39
N SER A 121 12.65 25.56 -16.68
CA SER A 121 11.77 24.71 -17.52
C SER A 121 12.24 23.27 -17.68
N GLN A 122 13.52 23.00 -17.39
CA GLN A 122 14.12 21.68 -17.40
C GLN A 122 14.24 21.09 -15.98
N ASP A 123 13.55 21.64 -14.97
CA ASP A 123 13.63 21.26 -13.55
C ASP A 123 15.03 21.43 -12.90
N MET A 124 15.91 22.21 -13.51
CA MET A 124 17.21 22.56 -12.93
C MET A 124 17.03 23.80 -12.06
N ILE A 125 16.69 23.58 -10.79
CA ILE A 125 16.29 24.65 -9.85
C ILE A 125 17.48 25.37 -9.20
N ASN A 126 18.65 24.73 -9.10
CA ASN A 126 19.83 25.23 -8.40
C ASN A 126 20.91 25.67 -9.40
N VAL A 127 20.65 26.73 -10.17
CA VAL A 127 21.56 27.23 -11.22
C VAL A 127 21.93 28.68 -10.98
N ASN A 128 23.23 28.95 -11.12
CA ASN A 128 23.83 30.27 -11.14
C ASN A 128 24.62 30.46 -12.45
N ALA A 129 24.63 31.67 -12.97
CA ALA A 129 25.35 32.04 -14.18
C ALA A 129 26.32 33.20 -13.93
N ILE A 130 27.48 33.12 -14.56
CA ILE A 130 28.51 34.16 -14.61
C ILE A 130 28.90 34.42 -16.08
N PHE A 131 29.44 35.59 -16.36
CA PHE A 131 29.95 35.99 -17.66
C PHE A 131 31.47 36.18 -17.63
N ASP A 132 32.10 36.42 -18.77
CA ASP A 132 33.55 36.66 -18.89
C ASP A 132 34.04 37.85 -18.05
N ASP A 133 33.15 38.82 -17.77
CA ASP A 133 33.40 40.01 -16.93
C ASP A 133 33.37 39.74 -15.41
N PHE A 134 33.13 38.49 -14.98
CA PHE A 134 33.04 38.14 -13.56
C PHE A 134 34.26 38.54 -12.71
N PRO A 135 35.52 38.45 -13.19
CA PRO A 135 36.68 38.93 -12.42
C PRO A 135 36.64 40.42 -12.08
N GLU A 136 35.96 41.24 -12.89
CA GLU A 136 35.88 42.69 -12.72
C GLU A 136 34.62 43.11 -11.98
N THR A 137 33.50 42.47 -12.30
CA THR A 137 32.18 42.82 -11.76
C THR A 137 31.83 42.08 -10.48
N GLU A 138 32.43 40.91 -10.26
CA GLU A 138 32.06 39.94 -9.22
C GLU A 138 30.55 39.62 -9.21
N ASN A 139 29.83 39.87 -10.32
CA ASN A 139 28.38 39.76 -10.41
C ASN A 139 27.96 38.38 -10.92
N LEU A 140 27.16 37.70 -10.12
CA LEU A 140 26.57 36.40 -10.40
C LEU A 140 25.05 36.53 -10.51
N SER A 141 24.47 35.88 -11.53
CA SER A 141 23.03 35.88 -11.76
C SER A 141 22.44 34.54 -11.32
N SER A 142 21.41 34.60 -10.49
CA SER A 142 20.58 33.48 -10.04
C SER A 142 19.12 33.77 -10.38
N PHE A 143 18.19 32.98 -9.86
CA PHE A 143 16.76 33.24 -10.04
C PHE A 143 15.92 32.73 -8.87
N GLU A 144 14.80 33.39 -8.61
CA GLU A 144 13.71 32.87 -7.79
C GLU A 144 12.80 32.01 -8.67
N ALA A 145 12.39 30.83 -8.15
CA ALA A 145 11.52 29.91 -8.87
C ALA A 145 10.03 30.11 -8.51
N TYR A 146 9.74 30.69 -7.34
CA TYR A 146 8.40 30.83 -6.80
C TYR A 146 8.21 32.20 -6.12
N PRO A 147 7.03 32.83 -6.24
CA PRO A 147 5.82 32.33 -6.90
C PRO A 147 5.90 32.42 -8.44
N SER A 148 6.79 33.24 -8.98
CA SER A 148 7.07 33.39 -10.40
C SER A 148 8.57 33.49 -10.64
N PHE A 149 9.00 33.19 -11.87
CA PHE A 149 10.40 33.32 -12.27
C PHE A 149 10.84 34.80 -12.21
N GLU A 150 11.92 35.06 -11.48
CA GLU A 150 12.55 36.39 -11.38
C GLU A 150 14.06 36.21 -11.30
N VAL A 151 14.82 36.93 -12.14
CA VAL A 151 16.29 36.90 -12.11
C VAL A 151 16.78 37.73 -10.93
N VAL A 152 17.73 37.18 -10.16
CA VAL A 152 18.33 37.85 -9.00
C VAL A 152 19.83 37.95 -9.21
N ASN A 153 20.32 39.18 -9.38
CA ASN A 153 21.74 39.48 -9.49
C ASN A 153 22.32 39.70 -8.08
N GLN A 154 23.45 39.05 -7.80
CA GLN A 154 24.15 39.11 -6.52
C GLN A 154 25.63 39.40 -6.77
N THR A 155 26.23 40.25 -5.94
CA THR A 155 27.68 40.50 -5.99
C THR A 155 28.39 39.55 -5.05
N PHE A 156 29.34 38.78 -5.58
CA PHE A 156 30.17 37.84 -4.84
C PHE A 156 31.16 38.61 -3.97
N THR A 157 31.02 38.46 -2.66
CA THR A 157 31.91 39.06 -1.66
C THR A 157 32.60 37.97 -0.83
N PRO A 158 33.72 38.26 -0.15
CA PRO A 158 34.38 37.30 0.74
C PRO A 158 33.48 36.74 1.85
N ASP A 159 32.42 37.47 2.24
CA ASP A 159 31.46 37.09 3.28
C ASP A 159 30.27 36.28 2.73
N THR A 160 30.20 36.08 1.40
CA THR A 160 29.11 35.34 0.75
C THR A 160 29.08 33.90 1.23
N GLN A 161 27.91 33.42 1.65
CA GLN A 161 27.72 32.03 2.06
C GLN A 161 27.21 31.18 0.90
N VAL A 162 27.45 29.87 0.97
CA VAL A 162 26.93 28.92 -0.03
C VAL A 162 25.40 28.93 -0.07
N SER A 163 24.73 29.21 1.06
CA SER A 163 23.27 29.37 1.14
C SER A 163 22.73 30.58 0.38
N ASP A 164 23.56 31.61 0.19
CA ASP A 164 23.18 32.81 -0.55
C ASP A 164 23.25 32.55 -2.06
N LEU A 165 24.27 31.78 -2.48
CA LEU A 165 24.46 31.34 -3.87
C LEU A 165 23.44 30.27 -4.28
N TYR A 166 23.16 29.30 -3.41
CA TYR A 166 22.23 28.21 -3.68
C TYR A 166 21.18 28.12 -2.56
N PRO A 167 20.26 29.10 -2.49
CA PRO A 167 19.20 29.07 -1.50
C PRO A 167 18.29 27.86 -1.76
N ASN A 168 17.79 27.23 -0.69
CA ASN A 168 16.82 26.15 -0.83
C ASN A 168 15.45 26.75 -1.20
N LYS A 169 15.21 26.88 -2.51
CA LYS A 169 13.98 27.45 -3.11
C LYS A 169 12.71 26.66 -2.76
N MET A 170 12.84 25.44 -2.23
CA MET A 170 11.72 24.60 -1.82
C MET A 170 11.30 24.80 -0.36
N LEU A 171 12.03 25.59 0.44
CA LEU A 171 11.65 25.83 1.84
C LEU A 171 10.36 26.64 1.97
N ASN A 172 10.17 27.65 1.11
CA ASN A 172 9.01 28.54 1.10
C ASN A 172 8.68 28.91 -0.34
N LEU A 173 7.54 28.43 -0.81
CA LEU A 173 7.04 28.63 -2.17
C LEU A 173 6.30 29.97 -2.33
N ARG A 174 6.19 30.78 -1.27
CA ARG A 174 5.68 32.17 -1.29
C ARG A 174 4.30 32.32 -1.96
N GLY A 175 3.40 31.38 -1.71
CA GLY A 175 2.07 31.30 -2.33
C GLY A 175 2.05 30.61 -3.69
N GLY A 176 3.16 30.00 -4.10
CA GLY A 176 3.29 29.22 -5.33
C GLY A 176 2.30 28.05 -5.39
N VAL A 177 2.09 27.54 -6.60
CA VAL A 177 1.08 26.51 -6.87
C VAL A 177 1.75 25.14 -6.99
N ILE A 178 1.22 24.15 -6.28
CA ILE A 178 1.55 22.74 -6.46
C ILE A 178 0.39 22.08 -7.21
N ARG A 179 0.64 21.71 -8.46
CA ARG A 179 -0.35 21.05 -9.32
C ARG A 179 -0.48 19.60 -8.91
N THR A 180 -1.71 19.18 -8.62
CA THR A 180 -2.01 17.83 -8.16
C THR A 180 -3.19 17.23 -8.91
N MET A 181 -3.25 15.90 -8.91
CA MET A 181 -4.29 15.11 -9.60
C MET A 181 -4.67 13.91 -8.74
N PRO A 182 -5.81 13.97 -8.01
CA PRO A 182 -6.36 12.82 -7.30
C PRO A 182 -6.86 11.74 -8.25
N ASP A 183 -6.65 10.48 -7.88
CA ASP A 183 -7.19 9.30 -8.55
C ASP A 183 -8.60 8.91 -8.06
N TYR A 184 -9.10 9.58 -7.03
CA TYR A 184 -10.35 9.29 -6.32
C TYR A 184 -10.44 7.83 -5.82
N SER A 185 -9.29 7.21 -5.53
CA SER A 185 -9.21 5.85 -4.99
C SER A 185 -9.51 5.84 -3.49
N GLU A 186 -10.69 5.33 -3.15
CA GLU A 186 -11.17 5.21 -1.76
C GLU A 186 -10.31 4.20 -0.94
N PRO A 187 -9.77 4.58 0.23
CA PRO A 187 -10.04 5.79 1.03
C PRO A 187 -9.01 6.93 0.90
N ASN A 188 -8.05 6.81 -0.03
CA ASN A 188 -6.89 7.69 -0.14
C ASN A 188 -7.30 9.11 -0.52
N THR A 189 -8.10 9.22 -1.59
CA THR A 189 -8.76 10.45 -2.02
C THR A 189 -10.21 10.14 -2.37
N ILE A 190 -11.15 10.95 -1.89
CA ILE A 190 -12.59 10.71 -2.00
C ILE A 190 -13.24 12.02 -2.45
N LEU A 191 -13.89 12.01 -3.61
CA LEU A 191 -14.74 13.13 -4.02
C LEU A 191 -16.06 13.05 -3.25
N TYR A 192 -16.37 14.07 -2.46
CA TYR A 192 -17.65 14.17 -1.74
C TYR A 192 -18.31 15.53 -1.97
N GLN A 193 -19.63 15.56 -1.83
CA GLN A 193 -20.41 16.80 -1.80
C GLN A 193 -20.80 17.09 -0.36
N ASP A 194 -20.46 18.28 0.14
CA ASP A 194 -20.89 18.76 1.45
C ASP A 194 -22.42 18.94 1.52
N LYS A 195 -22.93 19.37 2.67
CA LYS A 195 -24.38 19.56 2.86
C LYS A 195 -24.90 20.74 2.06
N GLU A 196 -24.03 21.68 1.73
CA GLU A 196 -24.26 22.88 0.95
C GLU A 196 -24.19 22.64 -0.57
N GLY A 197 -23.71 21.46 -0.99
CA GLY A 197 -23.56 21.04 -2.39
C GLY A 197 -22.19 21.33 -3.01
N ASN A 198 -21.22 21.85 -2.25
CA ASN A 198 -19.86 22.06 -2.73
C ASN A 198 -19.11 20.74 -2.82
N LYS A 199 -18.39 20.54 -3.93
CA LYS A 199 -17.54 19.38 -4.13
C LYS A 199 -16.20 19.59 -3.45
N GLU A 200 -15.94 18.79 -2.43
CA GLU A 200 -14.70 18.77 -1.66
C GLU A 200 -13.99 17.42 -1.84
N ILE A 201 -12.69 17.38 -1.55
CA ILE A 201 -11.90 16.15 -1.56
C ILE A 201 -11.56 15.80 -0.12
N LEU A 202 -11.83 14.56 0.27
CA LEU A 202 -11.46 13.99 1.57
C LEU A 202 -10.46 12.86 1.37
N GLY A 203 -9.90 12.37 2.48
CA GLY A 203 -9.04 11.19 2.51
C GLY A 203 -7.67 11.52 3.07
N TYR A 204 -7.00 10.52 3.63
CA TYR A 204 -5.75 10.74 4.33
C TYR A 204 -4.64 11.27 3.41
N LEU A 205 -4.68 10.92 2.12
CA LEU A 205 -3.69 11.36 1.14
C LEU A 205 -3.93 12.83 0.76
N TRP A 206 -5.19 13.26 0.78
CA TRP A 206 -5.56 14.66 0.61
C TRP A 206 -5.06 15.51 1.79
N ASP A 207 -5.33 15.09 3.03
CA ASP A 207 -4.82 15.74 4.24
C ASP A 207 -3.29 15.85 4.21
N LEU A 208 -2.60 14.79 3.78
CA LEU A 208 -1.16 14.75 3.63
C LEU A 208 -0.64 15.81 2.66
N LEU A 209 -1.31 15.99 1.51
CA LEU A 209 -0.89 16.99 0.53
C LEU A 209 -1.26 18.41 0.93
N GLU A 210 -2.40 18.61 1.59
CA GLU A 210 -2.79 19.92 2.12
C GLU A 210 -1.79 20.39 3.19
N ALA A 211 -1.40 19.50 4.10
CA ALA A 211 -0.38 19.78 5.11
C ALA A 211 1.00 20.02 4.48
N TYR A 212 1.33 19.34 3.38
CA TYR A 212 2.57 19.60 2.62
C TYR A 212 2.56 21.00 2.00
N ALA A 213 1.48 21.36 1.30
CA ALA A 213 1.33 22.69 0.70
C ALA A 213 1.36 23.79 1.76
N HIS A 214 0.63 23.61 2.88
CA HIS A 214 0.64 24.55 3.99
C HIS A 214 2.04 24.71 4.62
N LYS A 215 2.76 23.61 4.84
CA LYS A 215 4.13 23.63 5.40
C LYS A 215 5.09 24.46 4.54
N HIS A 216 4.94 24.40 3.22
CA HIS A 216 5.80 25.09 2.26
C HIS A 216 5.20 26.42 1.77
N ASN A 217 4.16 26.94 2.41
CA ASN A 217 3.45 28.16 2.01
C ASN A 217 3.06 28.15 0.52
N ALA A 218 2.36 27.10 0.11
CA ALA A 218 1.89 26.88 -1.25
C ALA A 218 0.39 26.60 -1.29
N GLN A 219 -0.20 26.72 -2.47
CA GLN A 219 -1.59 26.37 -2.75
C GLN A 219 -1.65 25.11 -3.59
N LEU A 220 -2.55 24.19 -3.26
CA LEU A 220 -2.83 23.03 -4.11
C LEU A 220 -3.78 23.43 -5.25
N GLN A 221 -3.39 23.09 -6.48
CA GLN A 221 -4.26 23.22 -7.65
C GLN A 221 -4.60 21.83 -8.20
N VAL A 222 -5.87 21.47 -8.11
CA VAL A 222 -6.38 20.24 -8.74
C VAL A 222 -6.50 20.46 -10.25
N VAL A 223 -5.76 19.68 -11.04
CA VAL A 223 -5.74 19.81 -12.50
C VAL A 223 -6.92 19.08 -13.15
N ASN A 224 -7.29 17.92 -12.63
CA ASN A 224 -8.42 17.10 -13.11
C ASN A 224 -9.72 17.38 -12.35
N LYS A 225 -10.07 18.66 -12.13
CA LYS A 225 -11.32 19.00 -11.43
C LYS A 225 -12.52 18.35 -12.14
N TYR A 226 -13.01 17.25 -11.56
CA TYR A 226 -14.19 16.48 -11.96
C TYR A 226 -14.08 15.66 -13.26
N ALA A 227 -12.90 15.11 -13.58
CA ALA A 227 -12.77 14.16 -14.68
C ALA A 227 -13.56 12.84 -14.40
N ASP A 228 -14.78 12.79 -14.94
CA ASP A 228 -15.61 11.62 -15.28
C ASP A 228 -15.80 10.48 -14.27
N ASP A 229 -16.09 10.74 -12.98
CA ASP A 229 -16.54 9.75 -11.96
C ASP A 229 -15.80 8.39 -11.93
N ARG A 230 -14.63 8.31 -12.58
CA ARG A 230 -13.89 7.09 -12.86
C ARG A 230 -12.54 7.21 -12.16
N PRO A 231 -12.07 6.13 -11.52
CA PRO A 231 -10.70 6.10 -11.04
C PRO A 231 -9.76 6.25 -12.24
N LEU A 232 -8.75 7.11 -12.09
CA LEU A 232 -7.69 7.26 -13.10
C LEU A 232 -6.88 5.96 -13.17
N ASN A 233 -6.51 5.57 -14.38
CA ASN A 233 -5.55 4.48 -14.55
C ASN A 233 -4.17 4.96 -14.09
N PHE A 234 -3.43 4.09 -13.41
CA PHE A 234 -2.04 4.34 -12.99
C PHE A 234 -1.17 4.89 -14.13
N ILE A 235 -1.31 4.34 -15.35
CA ILE A 235 -0.56 4.79 -16.52
C ILE A 235 -0.90 6.25 -16.87
N GLU A 236 -2.18 6.63 -16.85
CA GLU A 236 -2.62 8.00 -17.16
C GLU A 236 -2.01 9.01 -16.18
N LEU A 237 -1.93 8.66 -14.90
CA LEU A 237 -1.37 9.54 -13.88
C LEU A 237 0.15 9.71 -14.02
N LEU A 238 0.86 8.64 -14.37
CA LEU A 238 2.30 8.72 -14.60
C LEU A 238 2.61 9.52 -15.87
N ASP A 239 1.83 9.35 -16.94
CA ASP A 239 1.98 10.12 -18.17
C ASP A 239 1.71 11.61 -17.91
N ALA A 240 0.75 11.94 -17.04
CA ALA A 240 0.51 13.31 -16.57
C ALA A 240 1.70 13.88 -15.78
N ALA A 241 2.37 13.08 -14.96
CA ALA A 241 3.58 13.49 -14.25
C ALA A 241 4.77 13.67 -15.20
N GLN A 242 4.99 12.73 -16.13
CA GLN A 242 6.07 12.81 -17.11
C GLN A 242 5.92 14.00 -18.07
N SER A 243 4.69 14.36 -18.42
CA SER A 243 4.39 15.53 -19.27
C SER A 243 4.45 16.87 -18.52
N GLY A 244 4.73 16.87 -17.20
CA GLY A 244 4.81 18.08 -16.39
C GLY A 244 3.46 18.77 -16.17
N ILE A 245 2.34 18.06 -16.36
CA ILE A 245 0.99 18.56 -16.08
C ILE A 245 0.76 18.64 -14.56
N ILE A 246 1.36 17.71 -13.80
CA ILE A 246 1.28 17.65 -12.34
C ILE A 246 2.66 17.69 -11.71
N ASP A 247 2.77 18.32 -10.54
CA ASP A 247 3.99 18.39 -9.75
C ASP A 247 4.07 17.23 -8.74
N VAL A 248 2.92 16.92 -8.10
CA VAL A 248 2.76 15.80 -7.16
C VAL A 248 1.35 15.21 -7.31
N GLY A 249 1.24 13.95 -7.73
CA GLY A 249 -0.04 13.24 -7.85
C GLY A 249 -0.65 12.92 -6.49
N ALA A 250 -1.95 13.17 -6.32
CA ALA A 250 -2.71 12.77 -5.13
C ALA A 250 -3.18 11.32 -5.26
N SER A 251 -2.23 10.44 -5.51
CA SER A 251 -2.41 8.99 -5.66
C SER A 251 -1.19 8.28 -5.11
N ILE A 252 -1.41 7.09 -4.56
CA ILE A 252 -0.36 6.25 -4.00
C ILE A 252 -0.28 4.95 -4.77
N GLN A 253 0.93 4.54 -5.15
CA GLN A 253 1.14 3.43 -6.08
C GLN A 253 2.21 2.48 -5.57
N PRO A 254 2.05 1.15 -5.75
CA PRO A 254 3.02 0.18 -5.29
C PRO A 254 4.32 0.31 -6.10
N MET A 255 5.45 0.48 -5.41
CA MET A 255 6.74 0.69 -6.06
C MET A 255 7.36 -0.59 -6.63
N SER A 256 6.95 -1.76 -6.11
CA SER A 256 7.51 -3.08 -6.48
C SER A 256 6.60 -3.92 -7.38
N MET A 257 5.36 -3.49 -7.63
CA MET A 257 4.42 -4.22 -8.50
C MET A 257 4.53 -3.71 -9.95
N GLY A 258 5.63 -4.06 -10.62
CA GLY A 258 5.85 -3.69 -12.01
C GLY A 258 7.33 -3.58 -12.37
N SER A 259 7.59 -2.85 -13.45
CA SER A 259 8.97 -2.59 -13.88
C SER A 259 9.66 -1.67 -12.88
N LEU A 260 10.68 -2.20 -12.20
CA LEU A 260 11.62 -1.46 -11.35
C LEU A 260 12.15 -0.19 -12.04
N SER A 261 12.13 -0.13 -13.37
CA SER A 261 12.51 1.04 -14.18
C SER A 261 11.71 2.31 -13.86
N ARG A 262 10.50 2.21 -13.28
CA ARG A 262 9.64 3.35 -12.99
C ARG A 262 9.75 3.87 -11.55
N MET A 263 10.70 3.36 -10.76
CA MET A 263 10.88 3.79 -9.36
C MET A 263 11.17 5.29 -9.25
N HIS A 264 11.83 5.87 -10.25
CA HIS A 264 12.10 7.32 -10.30
C HIS A 264 10.84 8.15 -10.59
N GLU A 265 9.71 7.57 -10.98
CA GLU A 265 8.43 8.30 -11.13
C GLU A 265 7.64 8.33 -9.81
N MET A 266 8.25 7.90 -8.72
CA MET A 266 7.65 7.83 -7.40
C MET A 266 8.46 8.58 -6.35
N SER A 267 7.78 9.08 -5.33
CA SER A 267 8.40 9.65 -4.13
C SER A 267 9.03 8.59 -3.24
N TYR A 268 9.66 9.02 -2.15
CA TYR A 268 9.96 8.12 -1.03
C TYR A 268 8.67 7.41 -0.56
N PRO A 269 8.73 6.12 -0.13
CA PRO A 269 7.54 5.38 0.28
C PRO A 269 6.76 6.09 1.39
N VAL A 270 5.54 6.54 1.09
CA VAL A 270 4.66 7.19 2.06
C VAL A 270 3.86 6.18 2.89
N ASN A 271 3.55 5.00 2.34
CA ASN A 271 2.86 3.92 3.07
C ASN A 271 3.47 2.54 2.77
N GLN A 272 3.13 1.53 3.56
CA GLN A 272 3.49 0.13 3.34
C GLN A 272 2.25 -0.75 3.55
N ALA A 273 1.97 -1.66 2.61
CA ALA A 273 0.82 -2.56 2.74
C ALA A 273 1.10 -3.94 2.13
N SER A 274 0.59 -4.99 2.76
CA SER A 274 0.53 -6.33 2.17
C SER A 274 -0.71 -6.46 1.28
N TRP A 275 -0.60 -7.13 0.13
CA TRP A 275 -1.70 -7.47 -0.77
C TRP A 275 -2.05 -8.95 -0.62
N CYS A 276 -3.16 -9.21 0.08
CA CYS A 276 -3.60 -10.55 0.44
C CYS A 276 -5.08 -10.75 0.10
N THR A 277 -5.67 -11.82 0.63
CA THR A 277 -7.05 -12.17 0.29
C THR A 277 -8.00 -11.92 1.45
N MET A 278 -9.17 -11.40 1.10
CA MET A 278 -10.35 -11.30 1.93
C MET A 278 -11.29 -12.45 1.54
N LEU A 279 -11.43 -13.45 2.40
CA LEU A 279 -12.24 -14.63 2.15
C LEU A 279 -13.48 -14.62 3.06
N PRO A 280 -14.63 -15.14 2.60
CA PRO A 280 -15.78 -15.35 3.46
C PRO A 280 -15.41 -16.19 4.68
N VAL A 281 -15.95 -15.85 5.85
CA VAL A 281 -15.76 -16.64 7.07
C VAL A 281 -16.39 -18.02 6.89
N GLU A 282 -15.73 -19.05 7.42
CA GLU A 282 -16.16 -20.42 7.31
C GLU A 282 -17.53 -20.65 7.98
N ARG A 283 -18.36 -21.48 7.33
CA ARG A 283 -19.66 -21.86 7.88
C ARG A 283 -19.49 -22.50 9.26
N GLN A 284 -20.27 -22.03 10.24
CA GLN A 284 -20.43 -22.71 11.52
C GLN A 284 -21.17 -24.04 11.33
N LEU A 285 -20.76 -25.06 12.08
CA LEU A 285 -21.40 -26.37 12.00
C LEU A 285 -22.88 -26.27 12.39
N HIS A 286 -23.73 -26.99 11.67
CA HIS A 286 -25.15 -27.06 12.00
C HIS A 286 -25.33 -27.79 13.33
N VAL A 287 -26.40 -27.49 14.05
CA VAL A 287 -26.72 -28.13 15.33
C VAL A 287 -26.72 -29.66 15.21
N SER A 288 -27.23 -30.21 14.12
CA SER A 288 -27.21 -31.66 13.86
C SER A 288 -25.80 -32.25 13.75
N GLU A 289 -24.84 -31.48 13.23
CA GLU A 289 -23.42 -31.86 13.14
C GLU A 289 -22.73 -31.72 14.52
N LEU A 290 -23.16 -30.76 15.34
CA LEU A 290 -22.67 -30.61 16.72
C LEU A 290 -23.08 -31.80 17.57
N LEU A 291 -24.35 -32.23 17.49
CA LEU A 291 -24.90 -33.34 18.27
C LEU A 291 -24.14 -34.65 18.02
N THR A 292 -23.72 -34.93 16.78
CA THR A 292 -22.92 -36.13 16.45
C THR A 292 -21.48 -36.05 16.95
N ARG A 293 -20.94 -34.84 17.19
CA ARG A 293 -19.59 -34.63 17.73
C ARG A 293 -19.53 -34.65 19.26
N VAL A 294 -20.67 -34.53 19.96
CA VAL A 294 -20.70 -34.55 21.44
C VAL A 294 -20.19 -35.90 21.94
N ILE A 295 -20.71 -37.01 21.41
CA ILE A 295 -20.26 -38.37 21.73
C ILE A 295 -19.70 -39.03 20.47
N PRO A 296 -18.38 -39.07 20.28
CA PRO A 296 -17.80 -39.74 19.13
C PRO A 296 -18.04 -41.25 19.21
N TYR A 297 -18.17 -41.91 18.06
CA TYR A 297 -18.38 -43.37 17.94
C TYR A 297 -17.48 -44.25 18.85
N PRO A 298 -16.16 -44.00 19.01
CA PRO A 298 -15.33 -44.79 19.94
C PRO A 298 -15.80 -44.69 21.41
N THR A 299 -16.33 -43.53 21.83
CA THR A 299 -16.88 -43.38 23.18
C THR A 299 -18.16 -44.18 23.35
N LEU A 300 -19.04 -44.22 22.34
CA LEU A 300 -20.23 -45.08 22.36
C LEU A 300 -19.83 -46.57 22.43
N ALA A 301 -18.84 -46.99 21.63
CA ALA A 301 -18.34 -48.36 21.67
C ALA A 301 -17.76 -48.73 23.04
N LEU A 302 -16.99 -47.83 23.66
CA LEU A 302 -16.48 -48.02 25.03
C LEU A 302 -17.61 -48.14 26.06
N LEU A 303 -18.63 -47.27 25.97
CA LEU A 303 -19.78 -47.33 26.87
C LEU A 303 -20.57 -48.65 26.71
N LEU A 304 -20.73 -49.14 25.48
CA LEU A 304 -21.34 -50.45 25.22
C LEU A 304 -20.50 -51.60 25.80
N LEU A 305 -19.16 -51.56 25.65
CA LEU A 305 -18.27 -52.55 26.24
C LEU A 305 -18.34 -52.55 27.78
N LEU A 306 -18.34 -51.36 28.40
CA LEU A 306 -18.49 -51.20 29.85
C LEU A 306 -19.86 -51.71 30.34
N TRP A 307 -20.92 -51.49 29.55
CA TRP A 307 -22.25 -52.00 29.86
C TRP A 307 -22.32 -53.54 29.80
N ILE A 308 -21.76 -54.15 28.74
CA ILE A 308 -21.67 -55.61 28.61
C ILE A 308 -20.88 -56.20 29.79
N PHE A 309 -19.74 -55.58 30.13
CA PHE A 309 -18.92 -56.01 31.26
C PHE A 309 -19.66 -55.90 32.60
N TYR A 310 -20.41 -54.82 32.79
CA TYR A 310 -21.27 -54.62 33.96
C TYR A 310 -22.31 -55.73 34.10
N GLU A 311 -23.05 -56.07 33.03
CA GLU A 311 -24.07 -57.13 33.06
C GLU A 311 -23.46 -58.52 33.33
N VAL A 312 -22.31 -58.83 32.73
CA VAL A 312 -21.59 -60.08 32.98
C VAL A 312 -21.12 -60.18 34.44
N LEU A 313 -20.57 -59.10 35.00
CA LEU A 313 -20.13 -59.06 36.39
C LEU A 313 -21.29 -59.13 37.38
N ARG A 314 -22.41 -58.46 37.07
CA ARG A 314 -23.64 -58.48 37.87
C ARG A 314 -24.21 -59.90 37.97
N GLY A 315 -24.15 -60.67 36.88
CA GLY A 315 -24.54 -62.08 36.86
C GLY A 315 -23.65 -62.99 37.73
N ARG A 316 -22.34 -62.73 37.78
CA ARG A 316 -21.38 -63.55 38.53
C ARG A 316 -21.28 -63.20 40.01
N TRP A 317 -21.28 -61.93 40.37
CA TRP A 317 -20.88 -61.47 41.71
C TRP A 317 -22.02 -60.80 42.48
N ARG A 318 -23.04 -61.58 42.87
CA ARG A 318 -24.18 -61.10 43.68
C ARG A 318 -23.76 -60.35 44.95
N ARG A 319 -22.66 -60.78 45.60
CA ARG A 319 -22.17 -60.18 46.85
C ARG A 319 -21.75 -58.70 46.71
N HIS A 320 -21.26 -58.30 45.53
CA HIS A 320 -20.81 -56.93 45.26
C HIS A 320 -21.81 -56.09 44.46
N SER A 321 -23.03 -56.59 44.23
CA SER A 321 -24.03 -55.94 43.39
C SER A 321 -24.36 -54.50 43.83
N ARG A 322 -24.40 -54.22 45.14
CA ARG A 322 -24.61 -52.85 45.65
C ARG A 322 -23.49 -51.89 45.26
N LEU A 323 -22.24 -52.33 45.40
CA LEU A 323 -21.07 -51.50 45.06
C LEU A 323 -20.99 -51.25 43.55
N GLN A 324 -21.25 -52.29 42.75
CA GLN A 324 -21.32 -52.19 41.29
C GLN A 324 -22.41 -51.22 40.85
N SER A 325 -23.59 -51.26 41.49
CA SER A 325 -24.68 -50.32 41.20
C SER A 325 -24.30 -48.87 41.52
N ILE A 326 -23.63 -48.62 42.65
CA ILE A 326 -23.15 -47.27 42.99
C ILE A 326 -22.10 -46.80 41.97
N GLY A 327 -21.14 -47.64 41.62
CA GLY A 327 -20.12 -47.32 40.61
C GLY A 327 -20.73 -46.99 39.24
N TRP A 328 -21.74 -47.76 38.81
CA TRP A 328 -22.47 -47.48 37.57
C TRP A 328 -23.25 -46.16 37.62
N LEU A 329 -23.89 -45.83 38.75
CA LEU A 329 -24.57 -44.54 38.94
C LEU A 329 -23.59 -43.36 38.91
N VAL A 330 -22.41 -43.50 39.53
CA VAL A 330 -21.35 -42.48 39.46
C VAL A 330 -20.84 -42.31 38.03
N LEU A 331 -20.61 -43.41 37.30
CA LEU A 331 -20.23 -43.33 35.89
C LEU A 331 -21.30 -42.65 35.04
N ALA A 332 -22.57 -43.02 35.19
CA ALA A 332 -23.68 -42.44 34.45
C ALA A 332 -23.86 -40.94 34.73
N THR A 333 -23.70 -40.50 35.98
CA THR A 333 -23.77 -39.08 36.36
C THR A 333 -22.59 -38.28 35.80
N LEU A 334 -21.37 -38.83 35.83
CA LEU A 334 -20.20 -38.20 35.22
C LEU A 334 -20.35 -38.06 33.70
N VAL A 335 -20.77 -39.12 33.02
CA VAL A 335 -20.97 -39.12 31.56
C VAL A 335 -22.07 -38.14 31.16
N SER A 336 -23.20 -38.13 31.89
CA SER A 336 -24.31 -37.19 31.62
C SER A 336 -23.90 -35.74 31.86
N SER A 337 -23.16 -35.48 32.94
CA SER A 337 -22.65 -34.13 33.24
C SER A 337 -21.65 -33.65 32.19
N ASN A 338 -20.74 -34.52 31.75
CA ASN A 338 -19.80 -34.21 30.68
C ASN A 338 -20.52 -33.96 29.35
N TYR A 339 -21.53 -34.77 29.02
CA TYR A 339 -22.36 -34.60 27.83
C TYR A 339 -23.04 -33.23 27.81
N VAL A 340 -23.75 -32.88 28.90
CA VAL A 340 -24.44 -31.59 29.01
C VAL A 340 -23.44 -30.43 28.96
N GLY A 341 -22.32 -30.52 29.68
CA GLY A 341 -21.28 -29.48 29.66
C GLY A 341 -20.67 -29.27 28.27
N LYS A 342 -20.34 -30.35 27.55
CA LYS A 342 -19.80 -30.27 26.19
C LYS A 342 -20.83 -29.75 25.19
N LEU A 343 -22.10 -30.15 25.32
CA LEU A 343 -23.20 -29.67 24.49
C LEU A 343 -23.42 -28.16 24.66
N LEU A 344 -23.50 -27.68 25.91
CA LEU A 344 -23.66 -26.26 26.22
C LEU A 344 -22.50 -25.42 25.67
N ASN A 345 -21.26 -25.91 25.81
CA ASN A 345 -20.09 -25.23 25.24
C ASN A 345 -20.17 -25.14 23.71
N LEU A 346 -20.53 -26.24 23.03
CA LEU A 346 -20.67 -26.27 21.57
C LEU A 346 -21.84 -25.41 21.05
N PHE A 347 -22.89 -25.22 21.84
CA PHE A 347 -23.99 -24.31 21.49
C PHE A 347 -23.66 -22.84 21.75
N THR A 348 -22.84 -22.57 22.76
CA THR A 348 -22.40 -21.20 23.07
C THR A 348 -21.41 -20.69 22.03
N ASP A 349 -20.44 -21.51 21.65
CA ASP A 349 -19.45 -21.19 20.61
C ASP A 349 -19.29 -22.37 19.63
N PRO A 350 -20.16 -22.46 18.60
CA PRO A 350 -20.12 -23.57 17.66
C PRO A 350 -18.88 -23.48 16.78
N PRO A 351 -18.04 -24.54 16.73
CA PRO A 351 -16.85 -24.54 15.90
C PRO A 351 -17.20 -24.37 14.42
N SER A 352 -16.36 -23.64 13.70
CA SER A 352 -16.44 -23.49 12.25
C SER A 352 -15.72 -24.63 11.53
N LEU A 353 -15.93 -24.72 10.22
CA LEU A 353 -15.07 -25.52 9.35
C LEU A 353 -13.62 -24.98 9.39
N PRO A 354 -12.61 -25.83 9.12
CA PRO A 354 -11.22 -25.40 9.06
C PRO A 354 -11.05 -24.34 7.96
N PRO A 355 -10.25 -23.29 8.20
CA PRO A 355 -10.11 -22.20 7.26
C PRO A 355 -9.33 -22.60 6.01
N VAL A 356 -9.75 -22.02 4.87
CA VAL A 356 -9.03 -22.15 3.60
C VAL A 356 -7.75 -21.30 3.68
N ASN A 357 -6.60 -21.97 3.83
CA ASN A 357 -5.30 -21.31 4.07
C ASN A 357 -4.30 -21.46 2.91
N SER A 358 -4.70 -22.07 1.78
CA SER A 358 -3.80 -22.23 0.62
C SER A 358 -4.58 -22.16 -0.70
N LEU A 359 -3.90 -21.78 -1.78
CA LEU A 359 -4.51 -21.70 -3.11
C LEU A 359 -4.97 -23.08 -3.60
N ALA A 360 -4.27 -24.14 -3.19
CA ALA A 360 -4.67 -25.52 -3.44
C ALA A 360 -5.99 -25.86 -2.74
N ALA A 361 -6.10 -25.54 -1.44
CA ALA A 361 -7.35 -25.74 -0.70
C ALA A 361 -8.49 -24.87 -1.26
N LEU A 362 -8.18 -23.68 -1.77
CA LEU A 362 -9.16 -22.80 -2.39
C LEU A 362 -9.74 -23.42 -3.67
N MET A 363 -8.93 -24.10 -4.49
CA MET A 363 -9.40 -24.82 -5.69
C MET A 363 -10.40 -25.94 -5.34
N GLU A 364 -10.23 -26.61 -4.20
CA GLU A 364 -11.13 -27.67 -3.73
C GLU A 364 -12.39 -27.12 -3.03
N SER A 365 -12.34 -25.87 -2.57
CA SER A 365 -13.49 -25.18 -1.96
C SER A 365 -14.53 -24.76 -3.02
N PRO A 366 -15.75 -24.36 -2.65
CA PRO A 366 -16.71 -23.77 -3.60
C PRO A 366 -16.43 -22.28 -3.92
N VAL A 367 -15.53 -21.63 -3.19
CA VAL A 367 -15.26 -20.18 -3.32
C VAL A 367 -14.10 -19.95 -4.28
N ARG A 368 -14.19 -18.90 -5.09
CA ARG A 368 -13.13 -18.43 -5.98
C ARG A 368 -12.79 -16.97 -5.69
N ILE A 369 -11.53 -16.59 -5.89
CA ILE A 369 -11.11 -15.18 -5.77
C ILE A 369 -11.52 -14.46 -7.05
N ILE A 370 -12.42 -13.48 -6.93
CA ILE A 370 -12.72 -12.59 -8.05
C ILE A 370 -11.62 -11.52 -8.17
N SER A 371 -11.12 -11.31 -9.39
CA SER A 371 -10.06 -10.32 -9.68
C SER A 371 -10.23 -9.75 -11.09
N ILE A 372 -9.55 -8.65 -11.38
CA ILE A 372 -9.49 -8.04 -12.71
C ILE A 372 -8.19 -8.42 -13.43
N ARG A 373 -8.15 -8.25 -14.75
CA ARG A 373 -6.98 -8.62 -15.56
C ARG A 373 -5.68 -7.95 -15.11
N SER A 374 -5.73 -6.67 -14.73
CA SER A 374 -4.55 -5.92 -14.26
C SER A 374 -4.00 -6.49 -12.96
N GLU A 375 -4.86 -6.71 -11.96
CA GLU A 375 -4.49 -7.37 -10.69
C GLU A 375 -3.97 -8.79 -10.92
N TYR A 376 -4.70 -9.62 -11.66
CA TYR A 376 -4.29 -10.99 -11.95
C TYR A 376 -2.96 -11.05 -12.72
N SER A 377 -2.66 -10.04 -13.54
CA SER A 377 -1.38 -9.95 -14.24
C SER A 377 -0.19 -9.62 -13.34
N ALA A 378 -0.44 -9.00 -12.18
CA ALA A 378 0.57 -8.66 -11.18
C ALA A 378 0.94 -9.86 -10.28
N ILE A 379 0.12 -10.92 -10.22
CA ILE A 379 0.45 -12.14 -9.48
C ILE A 379 1.60 -12.88 -10.18
N GLU A 380 2.53 -13.43 -9.40
CA GLU A 380 3.68 -14.21 -9.90
C GLU A 380 3.23 -15.27 -10.92
N PHE A 381 3.95 -15.35 -12.05
CA PHE A 381 3.60 -16.20 -13.18
C PHE A 381 3.34 -17.67 -12.80
N THR A 382 4.13 -18.22 -11.89
CA THR A 382 4.05 -19.61 -11.42
C THR A 382 2.74 -19.87 -10.68
N GLN A 383 2.40 -19.03 -9.71
CA GLN A 383 1.17 -19.09 -8.92
C GLN A 383 -0.06 -18.92 -9.81
N ARG A 384 -0.01 -17.92 -10.70
CA ARG A 384 -1.08 -17.58 -11.64
C ARG A 384 -1.45 -18.76 -12.54
N THR A 385 -0.43 -19.44 -13.08
CA THR A 385 -0.62 -20.57 -13.99
C THR A 385 -1.09 -21.82 -13.25
N LYS A 386 -0.41 -22.16 -12.13
CA LYS A 386 -0.68 -23.37 -11.35
C LYS A 386 -2.06 -23.37 -10.69
N TYR A 387 -2.49 -22.22 -10.18
CA TYR A 387 -3.73 -22.07 -9.42
C TYR A 387 -4.78 -21.25 -10.17
N SER A 388 -4.73 -21.21 -11.51
CA SER A 388 -5.67 -20.44 -12.34
C SER A 388 -7.14 -20.74 -12.02
N ALA A 389 -7.47 -22.00 -11.71
CA ALA A 389 -8.81 -22.43 -11.32
C ALA A 389 -9.32 -21.86 -9.99
N ALA A 390 -8.45 -21.27 -9.16
CA ALA A 390 -8.83 -20.59 -7.92
C ALA A 390 -9.40 -19.17 -8.16
N PHE A 391 -9.27 -18.64 -9.37
CA PHE A 391 -9.62 -17.27 -9.71
C PHE A 391 -10.82 -17.18 -10.68
N HIS A 392 -11.59 -16.12 -10.54
CA HIS A 392 -12.64 -15.73 -11.48
C HIS A 392 -12.36 -14.31 -11.98
N LEU A 393 -12.19 -14.13 -13.29
CA LEU A 393 -11.81 -12.83 -13.86
C LEU A 393 -13.04 -12.00 -14.23
N ALA A 394 -13.21 -10.87 -13.56
CA ALA A 394 -14.21 -9.87 -13.92
C ALA A 394 -13.71 -9.00 -15.10
N LEU A 395 -14.64 -8.59 -15.97
CA LEU A 395 -14.33 -7.73 -17.12
C LEU A 395 -14.02 -6.28 -16.69
N HIS A 396 -14.73 -5.78 -15.68
CA HIS A 396 -14.64 -4.39 -15.23
C HIS A 396 -14.35 -4.30 -13.74
N ALA A 397 -13.53 -3.31 -13.35
CA ALA A 397 -13.19 -3.03 -11.96
C ALA A 397 -14.41 -2.63 -11.12
N SER A 398 -15.42 -1.99 -11.73
CA SER A 398 -16.67 -1.61 -11.05
C SER A 398 -17.43 -2.82 -10.49
N ILE A 399 -17.42 -3.96 -11.20
CA ILE A 399 -18.07 -5.21 -10.74
C ILE A 399 -17.34 -5.74 -9.50
N LEU A 400 -16.01 -5.81 -9.55
CA LEU A 400 -15.17 -6.24 -8.43
C LEU A 400 -15.41 -5.34 -7.20
N ILE A 401 -15.38 -4.02 -7.39
CA ILE A 401 -15.58 -3.03 -6.32
C ILE A 401 -17.00 -3.13 -5.76
N GLY A 402 -18.02 -3.22 -6.61
CA GLY A 402 -19.42 -3.32 -6.21
C GLY A 402 -19.71 -4.58 -5.39
N LEU A 403 -19.25 -5.74 -5.85
CA LEU A 403 -19.40 -7.02 -5.13
C LEU A 403 -18.67 -7.00 -3.78
N ARG A 404 -17.45 -6.45 -3.74
CA ARG A 404 -16.65 -6.30 -2.53
C ARG A 404 -17.33 -5.37 -1.52
N ASN A 405 -17.82 -4.21 -1.95
CA ASN A 405 -18.51 -3.25 -1.10
C ASN A 405 -19.89 -3.74 -0.62
N ALA A 406 -20.53 -4.63 -1.38
CA ALA A 406 -21.77 -5.30 -1.01
C ALA A 406 -21.57 -6.52 -0.09
N PHE A 407 -20.33 -6.83 0.32
CA PHE A 407 -20.01 -7.99 1.15
C PHE A 407 -20.54 -9.33 0.57
N ASN A 408 -20.49 -9.51 -0.74
CA ASN A 408 -21.00 -10.72 -1.38
C ASN A 408 -20.09 -11.93 -1.10
N THR A 409 -20.60 -12.92 -0.35
CA THR A 409 -19.86 -14.10 0.13
C THR A 409 -19.69 -15.22 -0.89
N SER A 410 -20.18 -15.10 -2.11
CA SER A 410 -19.98 -16.10 -3.17
C SER A 410 -18.53 -16.12 -3.68
N TYR A 411 -17.78 -15.04 -3.44
CA TYR A 411 -16.40 -14.89 -3.89
C TYR A 411 -15.49 -14.45 -2.74
N GLY A 412 -14.20 -14.80 -2.87
CA GLY A 412 -13.11 -14.12 -2.17
C GLY A 412 -12.60 -12.94 -2.99
N TYR A 413 -11.89 -12.01 -2.36
CA TYR A 413 -11.38 -10.81 -3.01
C TYR A 413 -9.90 -10.63 -2.70
N THR A 414 -9.15 -10.03 -3.60
CA THR A 414 -7.83 -9.49 -3.26
C THR A 414 -8.00 -8.10 -2.62
N ILE A 415 -7.18 -7.79 -1.62
CA ILE A 415 -7.26 -6.53 -0.91
C ILE A 415 -5.91 -6.17 -0.26
N THR A 416 -5.60 -4.88 -0.16
CA THR A 416 -4.48 -4.42 0.64
C THR A 416 -4.84 -4.42 2.13
N SER A 417 -3.88 -4.71 2.99
CA SER A 417 -4.01 -4.62 4.45
C SER A 417 -4.58 -3.27 4.93
N GLU A 418 -4.20 -2.16 4.29
CA GLU A 418 -4.75 -0.84 4.60
C GLU A 418 -6.25 -0.73 4.30
N LYS A 419 -6.68 -1.23 3.13
CA LYS A 419 -8.11 -1.23 2.79
C LYS A 419 -8.89 -2.23 3.64
N TRP A 420 -8.27 -3.35 4.04
CA TRP A 420 -8.87 -4.33 4.96
C TRP A 420 -9.30 -3.69 6.29
N LYS A 421 -8.50 -2.79 6.86
CA LYS A 421 -8.85 -2.09 8.12
C LYS A 421 -10.23 -1.45 8.05
N ILE A 422 -10.62 -0.88 6.89
CA ILE A 422 -11.94 -0.27 6.70
C ILE A 422 -13.05 -1.33 6.73
N TYR A 423 -12.88 -2.45 6.03
CA TYR A 423 -13.86 -3.53 6.04
C TYR A 423 -13.94 -4.21 7.41
N GLU A 424 -12.83 -4.30 8.14
CA GLU A 424 -12.80 -4.79 9.52
C GLU A 424 -13.59 -3.87 10.46
N GLU A 425 -13.35 -2.56 10.41
CA GLU A 425 -14.13 -1.59 11.18
C GLU A 425 -15.63 -1.60 10.82
N GLN A 426 -15.97 -1.76 9.54
CA GLN A 426 -17.36 -1.84 9.10
C GLN A 426 -18.06 -3.10 9.66
N GLN A 427 -17.33 -4.22 9.74
CA GLN A 427 -17.83 -5.51 10.25
C GLN A 427 -18.02 -5.57 11.77
N LYS A 428 -17.41 -4.68 12.55
CA LYS A 428 -17.62 -4.61 14.01
C LYS A 428 -19.07 -4.30 14.41
N ARG A 429 -19.89 -3.80 13.49
CA ARG A 429 -21.34 -3.57 13.71
C ARG A 429 -22.21 -4.81 13.47
N SER A 430 -21.66 -5.82 12.81
CA SER A 430 -22.32 -7.12 12.64
C SER A 430 -22.08 -7.98 13.89
N SER A 431 -22.97 -8.92 14.14
CA SER A 431 -22.82 -9.90 15.22
C SER A 431 -21.59 -10.78 15.07
N LYS A 432 -21.26 -11.08 13.81
CA LYS A 432 -20.14 -11.92 13.41
C LYS A 432 -19.52 -11.34 12.14
N PRO A 433 -18.19 -11.41 11.98
CA PRO A 433 -17.55 -11.01 10.73
C PRO A 433 -18.05 -11.90 9.60
N VAL A 434 -18.28 -11.29 8.43
CA VAL A 434 -18.73 -11.97 7.21
C VAL A 434 -17.53 -12.42 6.38
N PHE A 435 -16.44 -11.68 6.45
CA PHE A 435 -15.14 -11.97 5.85
C PHE A 435 -14.04 -12.00 6.89
N ARG A 436 -12.97 -12.71 6.55
CA ARG A 436 -11.68 -12.68 7.25
C ARG A 436 -10.57 -12.30 6.28
N TYR A 437 -9.53 -11.67 6.81
CA TYR A 437 -8.29 -11.45 6.10
C TYR A 437 -7.36 -12.65 6.28
N SER A 438 -6.99 -13.29 5.17
CA SER A 438 -6.07 -14.43 5.18
C SER A 438 -4.65 -13.93 5.01
N LYS A 439 -3.86 -14.05 6.09
CA LYS A 439 -2.40 -13.82 6.06
C LYS A 439 -1.64 -14.94 5.34
N ASP A 440 -2.21 -16.15 5.29
CA ASP A 440 -1.59 -17.29 4.59
C ASP A 440 -1.71 -17.19 3.06
N LEU A 441 -2.69 -16.42 2.58
CA LEU A 441 -2.97 -16.17 1.18
C LEU A 441 -2.63 -14.72 0.82
N CYS A 442 -1.35 -14.39 0.97
CA CYS A 442 -0.75 -13.14 0.55
C CYS A 442 0.01 -13.33 -0.77
N PHE A 443 -0.22 -12.44 -1.73
CA PHE A 443 0.54 -12.42 -2.99
C PHE A 443 1.83 -11.61 -2.84
N TYR A 444 1.76 -10.54 -2.03
CA TYR A 444 2.91 -9.71 -1.70
C TYR A 444 2.75 -9.17 -0.28
N GLU A 445 3.85 -9.10 0.45
CA GLU A 445 3.89 -8.58 1.81
C GLU A 445 4.74 -7.31 1.89
N MET A 446 4.34 -6.36 2.74
CA MET A 446 5.10 -5.14 3.03
C MET A 446 5.53 -4.33 1.79
N ILE A 447 4.65 -4.21 0.80
CA ILE A 447 4.95 -3.44 -0.42
C ILE A 447 5.06 -1.96 -0.06
N PRO A 448 6.15 -1.27 -0.43
CA PRO A 448 6.23 0.17 -0.32
C PRO A 448 5.34 0.85 -1.37
N PHE A 449 4.60 1.86 -0.94
CA PHE A 449 3.76 2.69 -1.79
C PHE A 449 4.25 4.14 -1.78
N GLY A 450 4.45 4.75 -2.94
CA GLY A 450 4.92 6.13 -3.10
C GLY A 450 3.90 7.02 -3.82
N LEU A 451 4.04 8.34 -3.68
CA LEU A 451 3.30 9.33 -4.47
C LEU A 451 3.86 9.37 -5.89
N VAL A 452 3.00 9.58 -6.89
CA VAL A 452 3.46 9.80 -8.26
C VAL A 452 4.05 11.20 -8.41
N ILE A 453 5.29 11.31 -8.89
CA ILE A 453 5.99 12.58 -9.13
C ILE A 453 6.76 12.52 -10.46
N PRO A 454 7.01 13.66 -11.12
CA PRO A 454 7.90 13.71 -12.28
C PRO A 454 9.29 13.13 -11.92
N GLU A 455 9.94 12.49 -12.90
CA GLU A 455 11.25 11.83 -12.73
C GLU A 455 12.29 12.75 -12.07
N ASN A 456 12.34 14.01 -12.49
CA ASN A 456 13.28 15.03 -12.03
C ASN A 456 12.66 16.06 -11.09
N SER A 457 11.57 15.72 -10.41
CA SER A 457 10.79 16.66 -9.61
C SER A 457 11.62 17.35 -8.52
N PRO A 458 11.58 18.70 -8.42
CA PRO A 458 12.22 19.43 -7.31
C PRO A 458 11.57 19.11 -5.94
N HIS A 459 10.39 18.50 -5.93
CA HIS A 459 9.71 18.06 -4.71
C HIS A 459 10.30 16.77 -4.11
N ARG A 460 11.16 16.02 -4.82
CA ARG A 460 11.66 14.70 -4.37
C ARG A 460 12.26 14.72 -2.96
N ALA A 461 13.28 15.56 -2.74
CA ALA A 461 13.95 15.66 -1.44
C ALA A 461 13.04 16.27 -0.35
N PRO A 462 12.32 17.39 -0.59
CA PRO A 462 11.36 17.92 0.37
C PRO A 462 10.26 16.93 0.78
N LEU A 463 9.71 16.17 -0.17
CA LEU A 463 8.69 15.14 0.11
C LEU A 463 9.28 13.98 0.93
N HIS A 464 10.52 13.58 0.68
CA HIS A 464 11.19 12.56 1.47
C HIS A 464 11.32 13.01 2.94
N SER A 465 11.91 14.18 3.21
CA SER A 465 12.03 14.71 4.57
C SER A 465 10.67 14.93 5.23
N TYR A 466 9.68 15.41 4.47
CA TYR A 466 8.31 15.58 4.95
C TYR A 466 7.66 14.25 5.36
N THR A 467 7.82 13.20 4.55
CA THR A 467 7.27 11.87 4.81
C THR A 467 7.85 11.28 6.10
N LEU A 468 9.15 11.42 6.32
CA LEU A 468 9.80 10.98 7.56
C LEU A 468 9.28 11.75 8.78
N LEU A 469 9.12 13.07 8.66
CA LEU A 469 8.58 13.90 9.73
C LEU A 469 7.12 13.53 10.08
N LEU A 470 6.27 13.29 9.08
CA LEU A 470 4.89 12.86 9.30
C LEU A 470 4.80 11.54 10.05
N ARG A 471 5.67 10.58 9.73
CA ARG A 471 5.74 9.29 10.44
C ARG A 471 6.25 9.48 11.86
N GLN A 472 7.32 10.25 12.05
CA GLN A 472 7.87 10.52 13.39
C GLN A 472 6.85 11.22 14.30
N ALA A 473 6.01 12.11 13.74
CA ALA A 473 4.95 12.80 14.49
C ALA A 473 3.69 11.95 14.73
N GLY A 474 3.56 10.77 14.11
CA GLY A 474 2.35 9.94 14.16
C GLY A 474 1.15 10.48 13.35
N LEU A 475 1.34 11.56 12.59
CA LEU A 475 0.28 12.17 11.77
C LEU A 475 -0.19 11.25 10.65
N HIS A 476 0.74 10.49 10.05
CA HIS A 476 0.40 9.48 9.04
C HIS A 476 -0.64 8.48 9.55
N ASP A 477 -0.36 7.85 10.70
CA ASP A 477 -1.23 6.81 11.27
C ASP A 477 -2.56 7.41 11.75
N PHE A 478 -2.54 8.63 12.29
CA PHE A 478 -3.74 9.36 12.65
C PHE A 478 -4.67 9.59 11.44
N TRP A 479 -4.15 10.08 10.31
CA TRP A 479 -4.95 10.32 9.12
C TRP A 479 -5.42 9.03 8.45
N VAL A 480 -4.58 7.99 8.40
CA VAL A 480 -4.96 6.66 7.88
C VAL A 480 -6.11 6.08 8.70
N ASN A 481 -6.04 6.11 10.04
CA ASN A 481 -7.10 5.63 10.92
C ASN A 481 -8.40 6.44 10.78
N ARG A 482 -8.31 7.72 10.41
CA ARG A 482 -9.48 8.56 10.10
C ARG A 482 -10.16 8.19 8.78
N GLY A 483 -9.50 7.40 7.92
CA GLY A 483 -10.02 6.95 6.63
C GLY A 483 -11.42 6.34 6.70
N PHE A 484 -11.72 5.54 7.73
CA PHE A 484 -13.08 5.00 7.95
C PHE A 484 -14.11 6.13 8.16
N SER A 485 -13.78 7.12 9.00
CA SER A 485 -14.66 8.27 9.25
C SER A 485 -14.90 9.10 7.98
N TYR A 486 -13.88 9.28 7.13
CA TYR A 486 -14.04 9.95 5.84
C TYR A 486 -14.97 9.18 4.90
N MET A 487 -14.84 7.87 4.82
CA MET A 487 -15.73 7.03 4.03
C MET A 487 -17.19 7.08 4.52
N VAL A 488 -17.41 7.15 5.84
CA VAL A 488 -18.75 7.35 6.43
C VAL A 488 -19.27 8.75 6.10
N LYS A 489 -18.47 9.81 6.29
CA LYS A 489 -18.85 11.20 6.00
C LYS A 489 -19.23 11.38 4.53
N ALA A 490 -18.48 10.76 3.62
CA ALA A 490 -18.73 10.79 2.18
C ALA A 490 -19.88 9.87 1.72
N GLY A 491 -20.55 9.15 2.62
CA GLY A 491 -21.67 8.26 2.29
C GLY A 491 -21.26 7.00 1.50
N LYS A 492 -19.97 6.63 1.50
CA LYS A 492 -19.42 5.49 0.75
C LYS A 492 -19.57 4.16 1.47
N ILE A 493 -19.92 4.20 2.76
CA ILE A 493 -20.15 3.01 3.59
C ILE A 493 -21.66 2.81 3.77
N ASN A 494 -22.16 1.66 3.30
CA ASN A 494 -23.51 1.22 3.63
C ASN A 494 -23.46 0.20 4.77
N PHE A 495 -24.00 0.57 5.93
CA PHE A 495 -24.05 -0.31 7.10
C PHE A 495 -25.08 -1.43 6.98
N THR A 496 -26.09 -1.30 6.11
CA THR A 496 -27.13 -2.35 5.96
C THR A 496 -26.61 -3.58 5.21
N ALA A 497 -25.50 -3.46 4.50
CA ALA A 497 -24.89 -4.56 3.76
C ALA A 497 -24.17 -5.57 4.66
N VAL A 498 -23.89 -5.20 5.92
CA VAL A 498 -22.92 -5.93 6.75
C VAL A 498 -23.63 -6.83 7.75
N GLY A 499 -23.97 -8.03 7.28
CA GLY A 499 -24.43 -9.16 8.10
C GLY A 499 -25.71 -8.91 8.90
N GLU A 500 -26.21 -9.99 9.51
CA GLU A 500 -27.34 -9.90 10.43
C GLU A 500 -26.84 -9.47 11.83
N ARG A 501 -27.65 -8.65 12.51
CA ARG A 501 -27.46 -8.35 13.94
C ARG A 501 -27.57 -9.64 14.75
N TYR A 502 -27.05 -9.61 15.97
CA TYR A 502 -26.98 -10.82 16.79
C TYR A 502 -28.41 -11.22 17.15
N GLU A 503 -28.83 -12.36 16.63
CA GLU A 503 -30.11 -12.96 16.97
C GLU A 503 -29.83 -14.34 17.60
N ALA A 504 -30.31 -14.53 18.82
CA ALA A 504 -30.31 -15.82 19.47
C ALA A 504 -31.23 -16.75 18.68
N LYS A 505 -30.66 -17.64 17.86
CA LYS A 505 -31.43 -18.61 17.09
C LYS A 505 -31.98 -19.68 18.04
N THR A 506 -33.30 -19.79 18.07
CA THR A 506 -33.98 -20.88 18.78
C THR A 506 -33.74 -22.21 18.07
N LEU A 507 -33.52 -23.27 18.84
CA LEU A 507 -33.45 -24.64 18.31
C LEU A 507 -34.76 -24.97 17.57
N THR A 508 -34.63 -25.39 16.32
CA THR A 508 -35.77 -25.78 15.49
C THR A 508 -35.94 -27.30 15.47
N ILE A 509 -37.15 -27.79 15.17
CA ILE A 509 -37.40 -29.25 15.06
C ILE A 509 -36.50 -29.88 13.98
N THR A 510 -36.15 -29.12 12.94
CA THR A 510 -35.23 -29.58 11.89
C THR A 510 -33.83 -29.86 12.40
N ASP A 511 -33.37 -29.14 13.43
CA ASP A 511 -32.06 -29.36 14.05
C ASP A 511 -31.99 -30.71 14.78
N LEU A 512 -33.13 -31.17 15.32
CA LEU A 512 -33.28 -32.44 16.04
C LEU A 512 -33.67 -33.61 15.12
N ARG A 513 -33.77 -33.40 13.80
CA ARG A 513 -34.22 -34.42 12.84
C ARG A 513 -33.47 -35.74 12.98
N ASN A 514 -32.14 -35.70 13.09
CA ASN A 514 -31.33 -36.93 13.21
C ASN A 514 -31.61 -37.68 14.53
N VAL A 515 -31.86 -36.95 15.62
CA VAL A 515 -32.24 -37.52 16.92
C VAL A 515 -33.58 -38.22 16.81
N PHE A 516 -34.57 -37.59 16.15
CA PHE A 516 -35.88 -38.19 15.92
C PHE A 516 -35.81 -39.43 15.02
N ILE A 517 -34.99 -39.41 13.96
CA ILE A 517 -34.79 -40.59 13.09
C ILE A 517 -34.25 -41.77 13.90
N ILE A 518 -33.23 -41.54 14.74
CA ILE A 518 -32.67 -42.58 15.61
C ILE A 518 -33.76 -43.09 16.56
N TYR A 519 -34.49 -42.20 17.23
CA TYR A 519 -35.57 -42.57 18.14
C TYR A 519 -36.65 -43.43 17.48
N VAL A 520 -37.16 -43.02 16.32
CA VAL A 520 -38.17 -43.76 15.56
C VAL A 520 -37.63 -45.11 15.09
N SER A 521 -36.38 -45.18 14.63
CA SER A 521 -35.76 -46.44 14.22
C SER A 521 -35.66 -47.44 15.38
N VAL A 522 -35.29 -46.97 16.58
CA VAL A 522 -35.22 -47.81 17.78
C VAL A 522 -36.61 -48.29 18.19
N LEU A 523 -37.62 -47.41 18.16
CA LEU A 523 -39.02 -47.80 18.43
C LEU A 523 -39.53 -48.86 17.46
N LEU A 524 -39.23 -48.75 16.17
CA LEU A 524 -39.61 -49.75 15.17
C LEU A 524 -38.93 -51.09 15.43
N ILE A 525 -37.64 -51.09 15.78
CA ILE A 525 -36.92 -52.32 16.13
C ILE A 525 -37.53 -52.97 17.38
N SER A 526 -37.82 -52.19 18.42
CA SER A 526 -38.46 -52.69 19.64
C SER A 526 -39.86 -53.26 19.37
N LEU A 527 -40.65 -52.60 18.51
CA LEU A 527 -41.96 -53.10 18.11
C LEU A 527 -41.84 -54.43 17.35
N ILE A 528 -40.89 -54.55 16.42
CA ILE A 528 -40.65 -55.79 15.68
C ILE A 528 -40.26 -56.92 16.64
N LEU A 529 -39.33 -56.69 17.57
CA LEU A 529 -38.93 -57.69 18.56
C LEU A 529 -40.12 -58.13 19.43
N PHE A 530 -40.93 -57.19 19.91
CA PHE A 530 -42.14 -57.49 20.67
C PHE A 530 -43.16 -58.32 19.88
N THR A 531 -43.35 -58.01 18.59
CA THR A 531 -44.23 -58.81 17.73
C THR A 531 -43.68 -60.22 17.48
N CYS A 532 -42.36 -60.39 17.36
CA CYS A 532 -41.72 -61.69 17.26
C CYS A 532 -41.88 -62.50 18.55
N GLU A 533 -41.69 -61.89 19.72
CA GLU A 533 -41.91 -62.54 21.02
C GLU A 533 -43.37 -62.99 21.18
N LEU A 534 -44.33 -62.14 20.81
CA LEU A 534 -45.75 -62.50 20.79
C LEU A 534 -46.03 -63.65 19.82
N PHE A 535 -45.44 -63.62 18.62
CA PHE A 535 -45.60 -64.69 17.65
C PHE A 535 -45.04 -66.01 18.16
N VAL A 536 -43.84 -66.01 18.76
CA VAL A 536 -43.24 -67.19 19.40
C VAL A 536 -44.10 -67.69 20.56
N SER A 537 -44.60 -66.79 21.41
CA SER A 537 -45.50 -67.16 22.51
C SER A 537 -46.81 -67.77 22.00
N TRP A 538 -47.35 -67.24 20.90
CA TRP A 538 -48.57 -67.73 20.28
C TRP A 538 -48.35 -69.09 19.61
N VAL A 539 -47.21 -69.27 18.93
CA VAL A 539 -46.79 -70.56 18.36
C VAL A 539 -46.56 -71.60 19.45
N ASN A 540 -45.89 -71.25 20.55
CA ASN A 540 -45.71 -72.15 21.70
C ASN A 540 -47.05 -72.55 22.32
N TYR A 541 -47.98 -71.60 22.47
CA TYR A 541 -49.33 -71.87 22.96
C TYR A 541 -50.11 -72.81 22.01
N TRP A 542 -50.00 -72.62 20.70
CA TRP A 542 -50.65 -73.48 19.69
C TRP A 542 -50.02 -74.86 19.53
N LEU A 543 -48.70 -74.99 19.71
CA LEU A 543 -47.97 -76.26 19.62
C LEU A 543 -48.02 -77.07 20.93
N GLY A 544 -48.61 -76.54 22.01
CA GLY A 544 -48.84 -77.26 23.26
C GLY A 544 -47.58 -77.53 24.09
N PHE A 545 -46.59 -76.63 24.04
CA PHE A 545 -45.41 -76.66 24.91
C PHE A 545 -45.60 -75.93 26.24
#